data_AF-A0A7W0FFV9-F1
#
_entry.id   AF-A0A7W0FFV9-F1
#
_cell.length_a   1.000
_cell.length_b   1.000
_cell.length_c   1.000
_cell.angle_alpha   90.00
_cell.angle_beta   90.00
_cell.angle_gamma   90.00
#
_symmetry.space_group_name_H-M   'P 1'
#
loop_
_entity.id
_entity.type
_entity.pdbx_description
1 polymer ?
#
loop_
_entity_poly.entity_id
_entity_poly.type
_entity_poly.pdbx_seq_one_letter_code
_entity_poly.pdbx_strand_id
1 'polypeptide(L)'
;MKITTEVIVVIASMVFFYLRMAILRGKKKRYEREFALKRRKVNGRSKGAALPAAQPGSPPFGVNSWFFVAVGVLIMIAGMIMYNNMTIFGIQIITDPELLTYTKFWYIAISLGVIILAFCMKIDKPRMDED
;
A
#
# COMPACT_ATOMS: atom_id res chain seq x y z
N MET A 1 0.20 -24.59 -15.63
CA MET A 1 0.89 -23.92 -14.51
C MET A 1 0.52 -24.63 -13.23
N LYS A 2 1.48 -25.12 -12.44
CA LYS A 2 1.20 -25.69 -11.11
C LYS A 2 1.17 -24.54 -10.11
N ILE A 3 0.06 -24.36 -9.39
CA ILE A 3 -0.01 -23.40 -8.29
C ILE A 3 0.72 -24.04 -7.12
N THR A 4 1.88 -23.49 -6.76
CA THR A 4 2.67 -23.94 -5.62
C THR A 4 2.33 -23.12 -4.37
N THR A 5 2.63 -23.64 -3.18
CA THR A 5 2.29 -23.00 -1.90
C THR A 5 2.87 -21.60 -1.78
N GLU A 6 4.09 -21.38 -2.31
CA GLU A 6 4.76 -20.08 -2.30
C GLU A 6 3.96 -19.03 -3.08
N VAL A 7 3.42 -19.42 -4.23
CA VAL A 7 2.59 -18.54 -5.09
C VAL A 7 1.26 -18.23 -4.38
N ILE A 8 0.67 -19.19 -3.67
CA ILE A 8 -0.56 -18.96 -2.89
C ILE A 8 -0.33 -17.89 -1.81
N VAL A 9 0.81 -17.93 -1.10
CA VAL A 9 1.14 -16.94 -0.07
C VAL A 9 1.26 -15.53 -0.68
N VAL A 10 1.92 -15.40 -1.84
CA VAL A 10 2.02 -14.10 -2.54
C VAL A 10 0.64 -13.62 -2.96
N ILE A 11 -0.19 -14.48 -3.56
CA ILE A 11 -1.56 -14.13 -3.95
C ILE A 11 -2.37 -13.67 -2.74
N ALA A 12 -2.31 -14.39 -1.62
CA ALA A 12 -3.00 -14.01 -0.39
C ALA A 12 -2.55 -12.64 0.12
N SER A 13 -1.25 -12.34 0.07
CA SER A 13 -0.71 -11.01 0.44
C SER A 13 -1.21 -9.89 -0.48
N MET A 14 -1.33 -10.16 -1.79
CA MET A 14 -1.91 -9.20 -2.74
C MET A 14 -3.40 -8.96 -2.46
N VAL A 15 -4.17 -10.02 -2.20
CA VAL A 15 -5.59 -9.90 -1.81
C VAL A 15 -5.71 -9.06 -0.54
N PHE A 16 -4.87 -9.29 0.46
CA PHE A 16 -4.82 -8.49 1.68
C PHE A 16 -4.54 -7.00 1.39
N PHE A 17 -3.56 -6.71 0.53
CA PHE A 17 -3.25 -5.34 0.11
C PHE A 17 -4.47 -4.67 -0.54
N TYR A 18 -5.15 -5.33 -1.47
CA TYR A 18 -6.34 -4.79 -2.12
C TYR A 18 -7.50 -4.58 -1.14
N LEU A 19 -7.70 -5.51 -0.20
CA LEU A 19 -8.70 -5.40 0.84
C LEU A 19 -8.42 -4.17 1.72
N ARG A 20 -7.17 -3.96 2.13
CA ARG A 20 -6.75 -2.79 2.90
C ARG A 20 -7.07 -1.48 2.16
N MET A 21 -6.80 -1.44 0.86
CA MET A 21 -7.12 -0.29 0.00
C MET A 21 -8.63 -0.08 -0.18
N ALA A 22 -9.42 -1.14 -0.23
CA ALA A 22 -10.89 -1.05 -0.26
C ALA A 22 -11.43 -0.48 1.07
N ILE A 23 -10.90 -0.92 2.21
CA ILE A 23 -11.27 -0.38 3.54
C ILE A 23 -10.95 1.12 3.63
N LEU A 24 -9.79 1.54 3.11
CA LEU A 24 -9.41 2.96 3.07
C LEU A 24 -10.39 3.80 2.24
N ARG A 25 -10.78 3.32 1.05
CA ARG A 25 -11.81 3.99 0.22
C ARG A 25 -13.14 4.11 0.96
N GLY A 26 -13.56 3.05 1.64
CA GLY A 26 -14.77 3.06 2.46
C GLY A 26 -14.71 4.10 3.58
N LYS A 27 -13.59 4.20 4.29
CA LYS A 27 -13.37 5.22 5.33
C LYS A 27 -13.38 6.63 4.75
N LYS A 28 -12.74 6.87 3.60
CA LYS A 28 -12.71 8.17 2.92
C LYS A 28 -14.13 8.69 2.65
N LYS A 29 -14.98 7.86 2.03
CA LYS A 29 -16.39 8.20 1.75
C LYS A 29 -17.21 8.49 3.02
N ARG A 30 -16.94 7.77 4.11
CA ARG A 30 -17.60 8.01 5.41
C ARG A 30 -17.17 9.35 6.00
N TYR A 31 -15.88 9.66 5.98
CA TYR A 31 -15.37 10.95 6.47
C TYR A 31 -15.95 12.13 5.70
N GLU A 32 -15.96 12.07 4.36
CA GLU A 32 -16.59 13.12 3.53
C GLU A 32 -18.04 13.38 3.94
N ARG A 33 -18.82 12.32 4.20
CA ARG A 33 -20.20 12.44 4.68
C ARG A 33 -20.29 13.07 6.08
N GLU A 34 -19.47 12.63 7.02
CA GLU A 34 -19.46 13.15 8.40
C GLU A 34 -19.08 14.63 8.47
N PHE A 35 -18.04 15.04 7.73
CA PHE A 35 -17.61 16.43 7.68
C PHE A 35 -18.65 17.34 7.01
N ALA A 36 -19.31 16.86 5.94
CA ALA A 36 -20.43 17.57 5.33
C ALA A 36 -21.62 17.75 6.31
N LEU A 37 -21.93 16.74 7.11
CA LEU A 37 -22.99 16.81 8.13
C LEU A 37 -22.63 17.75 9.29
N LYS A 38 -21.37 17.73 9.76
CA LYS A 38 -20.89 18.63 10.82
C LYS A 38 -21.01 20.10 10.40
N ARG A 39 -20.59 20.45 9.17
CA ARG A 39 -20.74 21.81 8.63
C ARG A 39 -22.20 22.27 8.53
N ARG A 40 -23.13 21.38 8.18
CA ARG A 40 -24.57 21.70 8.13
C ARG A 40 -25.14 22.03 9.51
N LYS A 41 -24.63 21.41 10.58
CA LYS A 41 -25.13 21.61 11.95
C LYS A 41 -24.61 22.90 12.60
N VAL A 42 -23.37 23.31 12.33
CA VAL A 42 -22.75 24.48 12.98
C VAL A 42 -23.32 25.81 12.50
N ASN A 43 -23.66 25.95 11.21
CA ASN A 43 -24.05 27.25 10.62
C ASN A 43 -25.56 27.53 10.54
N GLY A 44 -26.44 26.70 11.12
CA GLY A 44 -27.88 26.93 11.16
C GLY A 44 -28.59 27.13 9.80
N ARG A 45 -27.88 27.01 8.68
CA ARG A 45 -28.38 27.23 7.31
C ARG A 45 -28.51 25.92 6.56
N SER A 46 -29.67 25.80 5.89
CA SER A 46 -30.15 24.68 5.06
C SER A 46 -29.16 24.13 4.01
N LYS A 47 -28.10 24.85 3.65
CA LYS A 47 -27.09 24.40 2.68
C LYS A 47 -25.70 24.92 3.07
N GLY A 48 -25.03 24.23 4.00
CA GLY A 48 -23.60 24.42 4.21
C GLY A 48 -22.84 24.14 2.90
N ALA A 49 -21.88 25.00 2.55
CA ALA A 49 -21.09 24.92 1.33
C ALA A 49 -20.51 23.51 1.14
N ALA A 50 -20.43 23.05 -0.12
CA ALA A 50 -19.80 21.78 -0.45
C ALA A 50 -18.39 21.73 0.14
N LEU A 51 -17.94 20.53 0.58
CA LEU A 51 -16.56 20.37 1.01
C LEU A 51 -15.62 20.85 -0.11
N PRO A 52 -14.50 21.52 0.21
CA PRO A 52 -13.53 21.90 -0.80
C PRO A 52 -13.14 20.63 -1.57
N ALA A 53 -13.40 20.64 -2.88
CA ALA A 53 -13.08 19.52 -3.73
C ALA A 53 -11.56 19.34 -3.76
N ALA A 54 -11.11 18.09 -3.72
CA ALA A 54 -9.70 17.80 -3.94
C ALA A 54 -9.26 18.37 -5.30
N GLN A 55 -8.05 18.92 -5.37
CA GLN A 55 -7.55 19.51 -6.61
C GLN A 55 -7.61 18.47 -7.75
N PRO A 56 -8.04 18.86 -8.96
CA PRO A 56 -8.07 17.97 -10.11
C PRO A 56 -6.67 17.36 -10.33
N GLY A 57 -6.59 16.03 -10.43
CA GLY A 57 -5.31 15.31 -10.57
C GLY A 57 -4.59 14.99 -9.26
N SER A 58 -5.12 15.37 -8.09
CA SER A 58 -4.54 14.93 -6.81
C SER A 58 -4.67 13.41 -6.61
N PRO A 59 -3.63 12.74 -6.06
CA PRO A 59 -3.68 11.30 -5.83
C PRO A 59 -4.85 10.91 -4.92
N PRO A 60 -5.55 9.79 -5.20
CA PRO A 60 -6.69 9.37 -4.41
C PRO A 60 -6.32 8.93 -2.98
N PHE A 61 -5.05 8.57 -2.74
CA PHE A 61 -4.48 8.15 -1.47
C PHE A 61 -3.17 8.88 -1.21
N GLY A 62 -2.92 9.19 0.06
CA GLY A 62 -1.63 9.71 0.52
C GLY A 62 -0.70 8.59 0.98
N VAL A 63 0.55 8.96 1.25
CA VAL A 63 1.57 8.09 1.86
C VAL A 63 1.84 8.57 3.28
N ASN A 64 1.83 7.65 4.25
CA ASN A 64 2.11 7.97 5.64
C ASN A 64 3.61 8.20 5.88
N SER A 65 4.45 7.34 5.29
CA SER A 65 5.90 7.43 5.41
C SER A 65 6.57 6.92 4.13
N TRP A 66 7.28 7.82 3.44
CA TRP A 66 8.07 7.46 2.27
C TRP A 66 9.25 6.55 2.60
N PHE A 67 9.77 6.62 3.84
CA PHE A 67 10.82 5.72 4.30
C PHE A 67 10.34 4.26 4.30
N PHE A 68 9.15 3.98 4.84
CA PHE A 68 8.61 2.61 4.84
C PHE A 68 8.22 2.14 3.44
N VAL A 69 7.83 3.05 2.54
CA VAL A 69 7.65 2.72 1.12
C VAL A 69 8.96 2.26 0.52
N ALA A 70 10.05 3.01 0.71
CA ALA A 70 11.36 2.64 0.20
C ALA A 70 11.82 1.29 0.78
N VAL A 71 11.68 1.07 2.09
CA VAL A 71 12.00 -0.21 2.74
C VAL A 71 11.19 -1.36 2.16
N GLY A 72 9.87 -1.18 2.01
CA GLY A 72 8.99 -2.20 1.42
C GLY A 72 9.38 -2.55 -0.01
N VAL A 73 9.72 -1.56 -0.84
CA VAL A 73 10.20 -1.76 -2.21
C VAL A 73 11.53 -2.49 -2.24
N LEU A 74 12.50 -2.11 -1.41
CA LEU A 74 13.80 -2.78 -1.32
C LEU A 74 13.67 -4.25 -0.93
N ILE A 75 12.78 -4.56 0.03
CA ILE A 75 12.51 -5.94 0.44
C ILE A 75 11.90 -6.76 -0.71
N MET A 76 10.97 -6.18 -1.49
CA MET A 76 10.41 -6.87 -2.66
C MET A 76 11.48 -7.10 -3.75
N ILE A 77 12.35 -6.13 -4.00
CA ILE A 77 13.46 -6.28 -4.94
C ILE A 77 14.39 -7.40 -4.46
N ALA A 78 14.74 -7.45 -3.18
CA ALA A 78 15.53 -8.54 -2.61
C ALA A 78 14.83 -9.90 -2.82
N GLY A 79 13.53 -9.99 -2.58
CA GLY A 79 12.74 -11.19 -2.86
C GLY A 79 12.74 -11.61 -4.33
N MET A 80 12.69 -10.64 -5.26
CA MET A 80 12.79 -10.90 -6.69
C MET A 80 14.17 -11.42 -7.11
N ILE A 81 15.24 -10.88 -6.51
CA ILE A 81 16.61 -11.35 -6.72
C ILE A 81 16.76 -12.79 -6.21
N MET A 82 16.21 -13.08 -5.02
CA MET A 82 16.19 -14.44 -4.46
C MET A 82 15.45 -15.42 -5.36
N TYR A 83 14.30 -15.03 -5.92
CA TYR A 83 13.53 -15.84 -6.86
C TYR A 83 14.35 -16.21 -8.11
N ASN A 84 15.22 -15.31 -8.57
CA ASN A 84 16.11 -15.53 -9.70
C ASN A 84 17.47 -16.14 -9.30
N ASN A 85 17.51 -16.92 -8.21
CA ASN A 85 18.74 -17.56 -7.70
C ASN A 85 19.92 -16.60 -7.54
N MET A 86 19.67 -15.38 -7.04
CA MET A 86 20.67 -14.33 -6.84
C MET A 86 21.37 -13.88 -8.14
N THR A 87 20.70 -14.02 -9.28
CA THR A 87 21.18 -13.59 -10.59
C THR A 87 20.48 -12.31 -11.03
N ILE A 88 21.25 -11.30 -11.42
CA ILE A 88 20.73 -10.06 -12.01
C ILE A 88 21.42 -9.83 -13.37
N PHE A 89 20.63 -9.70 -14.44
CA PHE A 89 21.12 -9.48 -15.81
C PHE A 89 22.21 -10.49 -16.27
N GLY A 90 22.11 -11.75 -15.84
CA GLY A 90 23.09 -12.80 -16.16
C GLY A 90 24.35 -12.80 -15.28
N ILE A 91 24.46 -11.86 -14.35
CA ILE A 91 25.54 -11.81 -13.36
C ILE A 91 25.05 -12.43 -12.06
N GLN A 92 25.72 -13.48 -11.60
CA GLN A 92 25.45 -14.09 -10.30
C GLN A 92 26.11 -13.24 -9.21
N ILE A 93 25.31 -12.63 -8.34
CA ILE A 93 25.78 -11.69 -7.31
C ILE A 93 26.34 -12.44 -6.11
N ILE A 94 25.71 -13.56 -5.77
CA ILE A 94 26.05 -14.38 -4.62
C ILE A 94 26.25 -15.81 -5.09
N THR A 95 27.45 -16.33 -4.87
CA THR A 95 27.87 -17.68 -5.28
C THR A 95 27.94 -18.63 -4.07
N ASP A 96 27.79 -18.10 -2.86
CA ASP A 96 27.91 -18.87 -1.62
C ASP A 96 26.77 -19.91 -1.49
N PRO A 97 27.08 -21.21 -1.32
CA PRO A 97 26.09 -22.28 -1.26
C PRO A 97 25.07 -22.14 -0.13
N GLU A 98 25.52 -21.61 1.02
CA GLU A 98 24.66 -21.39 2.18
C GLU A 98 23.60 -20.32 1.89
N LEU A 99 24.02 -19.21 1.27
CA LEU A 99 23.12 -18.11 0.91
C LEU A 99 22.12 -18.51 -0.17
N LEU A 100 22.52 -19.39 -1.09
CA LEU A 100 21.64 -19.95 -2.11
C LEU A 100 20.52 -20.81 -1.51
N THR A 101 20.68 -21.34 -0.31
CA THR A 101 19.61 -22.13 0.35
C THR A 101 18.42 -21.25 0.74
N TYR A 102 18.66 -19.98 1.08
CA TYR A 102 17.61 -19.05 1.46
C TYR A 102 16.74 -18.61 0.28
N THR A 103 17.18 -18.79 -0.97
CA THR A 103 16.40 -18.44 -2.17
C THR A 103 15.01 -19.08 -2.17
N LYS A 104 14.85 -20.25 -1.54
CA LYS A 104 13.57 -20.95 -1.35
C LYS A 104 12.51 -20.09 -0.64
N PHE A 105 12.93 -19.14 0.19
CA PHE A 105 12.04 -18.26 0.97
C PHE A 105 11.73 -16.92 0.29
N TRP A 106 12.02 -16.78 -1.02
CA TRP A 106 11.77 -15.56 -1.80
C TRP A 106 10.35 -14.98 -1.60
N TYR A 107 9.35 -15.85 -1.51
CA TYR A 107 7.94 -15.47 -1.37
C TYR A 107 7.64 -14.77 -0.05
N ILE A 108 8.42 -15.05 1.01
CA ILE A 108 8.31 -14.38 2.31
C ILE A 108 8.75 -12.93 2.16
N ALA A 109 9.90 -12.67 1.53
CA ALA A 109 10.38 -11.32 1.29
C ALA A 109 9.38 -10.52 0.45
N ILE A 110 8.88 -11.08 -0.67
CA ILE A 110 7.90 -10.38 -1.52
C ILE A 110 6.60 -10.09 -0.76
N SER A 111 6.02 -11.09 -0.08
CA SER A 111 4.77 -10.91 0.67
C SER A 111 4.92 -9.90 1.82
N LEU A 112 6.05 -9.92 2.54
CA LEU A 112 6.37 -8.94 3.59
C LEU A 112 6.40 -7.52 3.01
N GLY A 113 7.07 -7.31 1.88
CA GLY A 113 7.14 -6.01 1.21
C GLY A 113 5.76 -5.50 0.77
N VAL A 114 4.90 -6.38 0.23
CA VAL A 114 3.51 -6.06 -0.12
C VAL A 114 2.71 -5.65 1.12
N ILE A 115 2.85 -6.36 2.23
CA ILE A 115 2.17 -6.04 3.50
C ILE A 115 2.64 -4.70 4.03
N ILE A 116 3.95 -4.43 4.05
CA ILE A 116 4.51 -3.14 4.49
C ILE A 116 3.91 -2.00 3.64
N LEU A 117 3.86 -2.16 2.32
CA LEU A 117 3.23 -1.18 1.44
C LEU A 117 1.74 -0.96 1.76
N ALA A 118 1.00 -2.01 2.12
CA ALA A 118 -0.40 -1.89 2.51
C ALA A 118 -0.59 -0.93 3.71
N PHE A 119 0.35 -0.95 4.66
CA PHE A 119 0.32 -0.08 5.83
C PHE A 119 0.91 1.32 5.60
N CYS A 120 1.69 1.51 4.54
CA CYS A 120 2.21 2.82 4.15
C CYS A 120 1.12 3.76 3.60
N MET A 121 0.03 3.19 3.06
CA MET A 121 -1.04 3.96 2.43
C MET A 121 -1.97 4.60 3.49
N LYS A 122 -2.26 5.88 3.30
CA LYS A 122 -3.22 6.64 4.11
C LYS A 122 -4.29 7.29 3.23
N ILE A 123 -5.35 7.75 3.89
CA ILE A 123 -6.32 8.65 3.30
C ILE A 123 -6.12 10.03 3.89
N ASP A 124 -6.14 11.03 3.04
CA ASP A 124 -6.13 12.41 3.47
C ASP A 124 -7.56 12.80 3.87
N LYS A 125 -7.67 13.43 5.04
CA LYS A 125 -8.95 13.95 5.52
C LYS A 125 -9.30 15.21 4.69
N PRO A 126 -10.59 15.47 4.44
CA PRO A 126 -10.99 16.71 3.79
C PRO A 126 -10.51 17.91 4.63
N ARG A 127 -9.92 18.91 3.96
CA ARG A 127 -9.46 20.15 4.62
C ARG A 127 -10.67 20.93 5.14
N MET A 128 -10.54 21.49 6.33
CA MET A 128 -11.51 22.43 6.88
C MET A 128 -11.12 23.84 6.41
N ASP A 129 -12.08 24.77 6.30
CA ASP A 129 -11.84 26.10 5.69
C ASP A 129 -10.95 27.01 6.55
N GLU A 130 -10.46 26.53 7.71
CA GLU A 130 -9.73 27.32 8.70
C GLU A 130 -8.21 27.01 8.74
N ASP A 131 -7.67 26.18 7.83
CA ASP A 131 -6.22 25.89 7.70
C ASP A 131 -5.64 25.98 6.26
#